data_AF-A0A7Y2G7W6-F1
#
_entry.id   AF-A0A7Y2G7W6-F1
#
_cell.length_a   1.000
_cell.length_b   1.000
_cell.length_c   1.000
_cell.angle_alpha   90.00
_cell.angle_beta   90.00
_cell.angle_gamma   90.00
#
_symmetry.space_group_name_H-M   'P 1'
#
loop_
_entity.id
_entity.type
_entity.pdbx_description
1 polymer ?
#
loop_
_entity_poly.entity_id
_entity_poly.type
_entity_poly.pdbx_seq_one_letter_code
_entity_poly.pdbx_strand_id
1 'polypeptide(L)'
;MRNLFRGTDWKNLAGTAALGVGLVSAPAAADPTNTTGLFSRNVVYHSQLDEYGTYSDIWGYTAPDGREFVLVGVITGISVVEITNHARPVEVGFFPRNGSAWRDIKTYGTYAYDVTEAPNTGLGIINLTDPAQPVAAGASSHFSRAHNLFIDESTGYAYVAGSDNGAGGVQIYSLAVPATPVFVGQWQAAYAHDVFVQDGLMLVSAIQAGRLFLVDVSNPAAPVDLGNVTYSNAYTHNAWLSPDNQYAITTDERGGALMRFWDVSDPSNPVQMGTWSANPRSIPHNALIKGDLAYVSYYSAGVRILDVSDYANPTEVGFYDTFPTSNITAFQGCWGVFPYFPQSPGLFVASDISRGIYILEYG
;
A
#
# COMPACT_ATOMS: atom_id res chain seq x y z
N MET A 1 -36.09 9.84 0.50
CA MET A 1 -35.43 11.14 0.29
C MET A 1 -34.05 10.84 -0.29
N ARG A 2 -33.86 11.19 -1.56
CA ARG A 2 -32.65 10.92 -2.37
C ARG A 2 -31.72 12.13 -2.31
N ASN A 3 -30.44 11.88 -2.58
CA ASN A 3 -29.32 12.81 -2.81
C ASN A 3 -28.61 13.36 -1.58
N LEU A 4 -27.39 12.84 -1.34
CA LEU A 4 -26.22 13.59 -0.92
C LEU A 4 -24.95 12.82 -1.35
N PHE A 5 -24.77 12.62 -2.66
CA PHE A 5 -23.44 12.42 -3.24
C PHE A 5 -22.88 13.80 -3.55
N ARG A 6 -22.00 14.29 -2.67
CA ARG A 6 -21.00 15.30 -3.00
C ARG A 6 -19.68 14.80 -2.44
N GLY A 7 -19.01 13.98 -3.25
CA GLY A 7 -17.56 13.86 -3.14
C GLY A 7 -16.97 15.24 -3.40
N THR A 8 -16.18 15.73 -2.45
CA THR A 8 -15.32 16.88 -2.67
C THR A 8 -14.24 16.49 -3.66
N ASP A 9 -14.12 17.32 -4.71
CA ASP A 9 -13.21 17.20 -5.83
C ASP A 9 -11.73 17.08 -5.39
N TRP A 10 -11.09 15.96 -5.74
CA TRP A 10 -9.63 15.80 -5.73
C TRP A 10 -9.06 15.43 -7.11
N LYS A 11 -9.87 15.55 -8.17
CA LYS A 11 -9.47 15.27 -9.55
C LYS A 11 -8.96 16.52 -10.23
N ASN A 12 -7.65 16.74 -10.20
CA ASN A 12 -6.95 17.54 -11.22
C ASN A 12 -5.46 17.17 -11.28
N LEU A 13 -5.15 16.01 -11.83
CA LEU A 13 -3.85 15.73 -12.43
C LEU A 13 -4.09 14.96 -13.75
N ALA A 14 -4.59 15.68 -14.75
CA ALA A 14 -4.50 15.27 -16.15
C ALA A 14 -3.97 16.49 -16.92
N GLY A 15 -2.71 16.45 -17.34
CA GLY A 15 -2.06 17.58 -17.98
C GLY A 15 -0.80 17.19 -18.76
N THR A 16 -1.03 16.79 -20.02
CA THR A 16 -0.14 16.89 -21.19
C THR A 16 1.21 16.17 -21.19
N ALA A 17 1.27 15.08 -21.95
CA ALA A 17 2.50 14.53 -22.51
C ALA A 17 3.13 15.51 -23.51
N ALA A 18 4.43 15.76 -23.37
CA ALA A 18 5.27 16.34 -24.40
C ALA A 18 6.53 15.47 -24.56
N LEU A 19 6.73 14.96 -25.78
CA LEU A 19 7.95 14.31 -26.22
C LEU A 19 9.10 15.34 -26.20
N GLY A 20 10.21 15.02 -25.53
CA GLY A 20 11.40 15.85 -25.48
C GLY A 20 12.64 15.00 -25.20
N VAL A 21 13.57 15.02 -26.16
CA VAL A 21 14.84 14.28 -26.21
C VAL A 21 15.73 14.60 -25.00
N GLY A 22 16.49 13.59 -24.57
CA GLY A 22 17.27 13.59 -23.33
C GLY A 22 18.21 14.78 -23.13
N LEU A 23 18.26 15.21 -21.88
CA LEU A 23 19.35 15.95 -21.28
C LEU A 23 19.57 15.37 -19.89
N VAL A 24 20.79 14.92 -19.62
CA VAL A 24 21.27 14.59 -18.28
C VAL A 24 21.16 15.87 -17.44
N SER A 25 20.13 15.99 -16.62
CA SER A 25 19.96 17.16 -15.75
C SER A 25 20.87 17.02 -14.53
N ALA A 26 21.67 18.06 -14.31
CA ALA A 26 22.47 18.27 -13.10
C ALA A 26 21.62 18.11 -11.82
N PRO A 27 22.22 17.74 -10.68
CA PRO A 27 21.47 17.39 -9.47
C PRO A 27 20.66 18.59 -8.97
N ALA A 28 19.36 18.36 -8.79
CA ALA A 28 18.46 19.29 -8.11
C ALA A 28 18.75 19.31 -6.60
N ALA A 29 18.44 20.44 -5.97
CA ALA A 29 18.84 20.75 -4.61
C ALA A 29 18.27 19.78 -3.56
N ALA A 30 19.14 19.41 -2.62
CA ALA A 30 18.86 18.53 -1.49
C ALA A 30 17.70 19.00 -0.61
N ASP A 31 17.04 18.02 0.01
CA ASP A 31 16.09 18.18 1.12
C ASP A 31 16.60 19.21 2.16
N PRO A 32 15.79 20.19 2.61
CA PRO A 32 16.20 21.20 3.58
C PRO A 32 16.41 20.66 5.01
N THR A 33 16.08 19.39 5.27
CA THR A 33 16.52 18.65 6.46
C THR A 33 17.76 17.78 6.21
N ASN A 34 18.13 17.63 4.93
CA ASN A 34 19.36 17.02 4.48
C ASN A 34 20.50 18.05 4.54
N THR A 35 20.99 18.29 5.75
CA THR A 35 22.21 19.07 6.01
C THR A 35 23.47 18.44 5.37
N THR A 36 23.33 17.25 4.75
CA THR A 36 24.41 16.42 4.21
C THR A 36 24.40 16.26 2.68
N GLY A 37 23.34 16.65 1.96
CA GLY A 37 23.18 16.36 0.52
C GLY A 37 23.02 14.88 0.15
N LEU A 38 22.72 13.99 1.11
CA LEU A 38 22.58 12.55 0.92
C LEU A 38 21.18 12.16 0.40
N PHE A 39 21.12 11.41 -0.70
CA PHE A 39 19.86 10.82 -1.21
C PHE A 39 19.54 9.45 -0.60
N SER A 40 20.43 8.93 0.25
CA SER A 40 20.23 7.66 0.94
C SER A 40 21.09 7.56 2.19
N ARG A 41 20.63 6.75 3.16
CA ARG A 41 21.38 6.33 4.35
C ARG A 41 21.05 4.88 4.65
N ASN A 42 22.08 4.05 4.82
CA ASN A 42 21.99 2.62 5.16
C ASN A 42 21.10 1.78 4.23
N VAL A 43 20.83 2.26 3.01
CA VAL A 43 20.07 1.54 1.99
C VAL A 43 20.94 1.39 0.76
N VAL A 44 21.07 0.15 0.28
CA VAL A 44 21.76 -0.17 -0.97
C VAL A 44 20.75 -0.06 -2.12
N TYR A 45 21.12 0.65 -3.17
CA TYR A 45 20.39 0.68 -4.43
C TYR A 45 20.94 -0.38 -5.38
N HIS A 46 20.07 -1.26 -5.88
CA HIS A 46 20.45 -2.26 -6.88
C HIS A 46 20.13 -1.80 -8.29
N SER A 47 18.91 -1.34 -8.52
CA SER A 47 18.44 -0.94 -9.85
C SER A 47 17.09 -0.21 -9.79
N GLN A 48 16.68 0.31 -10.94
CA GLN A 48 15.39 0.96 -11.16
C GLN A 48 14.82 0.50 -12.50
N LEU A 49 13.51 0.30 -12.56
CA LEU A 49 12.76 0.09 -13.81
C LEU A 49 11.71 1.18 -13.93
N ASP A 50 11.78 1.97 -15.00
CA ASP A 50 10.89 3.10 -15.26
C ASP A 50 10.42 3.14 -16.73
N GLU A 51 9.37 2.40 -17.05
CA GLU A 51 8.83 2.19 -18.40
C GLU A 51 7.48 2.90 -18.65
N TYR A 52 6.83 3.40 -17.60
CA TYR A 52 5.49 4.00 -17.62
C TYR A 52 5.50 5.42 -17.04
N GLY A 53 4.52 6.24 -17.45
CA GLY A 53 4.40 7.61 -16.94
C GLY A 53 3.72 7.74 -15.58
N THR A 54 3.02 6.71 -15.10
CA THR A 54 2.35 6.74 -13.79
C THR A 54 2.23 5.35 -13.19
N TYR A 55 2.63 5.23 -11.93
CA TYR A 55 2.59 4.01 -11.12
C TYR A 55 1.69 4.19 -9.90
N SER A 56 1.18 3.07 -9.37
CA SER A 56 0.38 3.02 -8.14
C SER A 56 0.92 1.94 -7.19
N ASP A 57 0.05 1.20 -6.50
CA ASP A 57 0.43 0.14 -5.57
C ASP A 57 1.40 -0.89 -6.16
N ILE A 58 2.14 -1.53 -5.25
CA ILE A 58 3.16 -2.53 -5.52
C ILE A 58 3.01 -3.71 -4.55
N TRP A 59 3.09 -4.92 -5.08
CA TRP A 59 3.00 -6.13 -4.26
C TRP A 59 3.97 -7.20 -4.75
N GLY A 60 4.60 -7.92 -3.82
CA GLY A 60 5.49 -9.03 -4.16
C GLY A 60 4.75 -10.32 -4.49
N TYR A 61 5.39 -11.14 -5.32
CA TYR A 61 4.95 -12.49 -5.62
C TYR A 61 6.17 -13.41 -5.74
N THR A 62 6.20 -14.49 -4.97
CA THR A 62 7.19 -15.56 -5.14
C THR A 62 6.51 -16.75 -5.80
N ALA A 63 6.95 -17.11 -7.00
CA ALA A 63 6.41 -18.26 -7.72
C ALA A 63 6.83 -19.58 -7.06
N PRO A 64 6.11 -20.69 -7.29
CA PRO A 64 6.45 -22.00 -6.72
C PRO A 64 7.86 -22.52 -7.08
N ASP A 65 8.45 -22.00 -8.15
CA ASP A 65 9.82 -22.32 -8.59
C ASP A 65 10.89 -21.48 -7.87
N GLY A 66 10.49 -20.58 -6.95
CA GLY A 66 11.38 -19.73 -6.17
C GLY A 66 11.74 -18.39 -6.83
N ARG A 67 11.29 -18.13 -8.07
CA ARG A 67 11.51 -16.82 -8.70
C ARG A 67 10.69 -15.74 -7.98
N GLU A 68 11.28 -14.56 -7.84
CA GLU A 68 10.66 -13.41 -7.18
C GLU A 68 10.23 -12.38 -8.21
N PHE A 69 9.00 -11.89 -8.05
CA PHE A 69 8.35 -10.94 -8.92
C PHE A 69 7.75 -9.80 -8.11
N VAL A 70 7.52 -8.71 -8.81
CA VAL A 70 6.77 -7.55 -8.36
C VAL A 70 5.60 -7.35 -9.31
N LEU A 71 4.42 -7.20 -8.74
CA LEU A 71 3.24 -6.70 -9.44
C LEU A 71 3.15 -5.21 -9.17
N VAL A 72 3.16 -4.39 -10.23
CA VAL A 72 3.04 -2.95 -10.11
C VAL A 72 1.85 -2.43 -10.92
N GLY A 73 1.00 -1.65 -10.26
CA GLY A 73 -0.12 -1.00 -10.92
C GLY A 73 0.36 0.15 -11.80
N VAL A 74 -0.18 0.22 -13.02
CA VAL A 74 -0.02 1.34 -13.95
C VAL A 74 -1.38 1.72 -14.52
N ILE A 75 -1.47 2.85 -15.22
CA ILE A 75 -2.74 3.36 -15.74
C ILE A 75 -3.55 2.27 -16.47
N THR A 76 -2.92 1.56 -17.40
CA THR A 76 -3.57 0.61 -18.31
C THR A 76 -3.58 -0.84 -17.83
N GLY A 77 -3.12 -1.12 -16.61
CA GLY A 77 -3.03 -2.52 -16.16
C GLY A 77 -2.10 -2.75 -14.99
N ILE A 78 -1.54 -3.96 -14.98
CA ILE A 78 -0.59 -4.45 -13.98
C ILE A 78 0.62 -4.99 -14.74
N SER A 79 1.79 -4.44 -14.45
CA SER A 79 3.06 -4.96 -14.95
C SER A 79 3.57 -6.05 -14.00
N VAL A 80 4.05 -7.14 -14.56
CA VAL A 80 4.67 -8.27 -13.85
C VAL A 80 6.16 -8.22 -14.11
N VAL A 81 6.91 -7.80 -13.09
CA VAL A 81 8.35 -7.58 -13.18
C VAL A 81 9.07 -8.70 -12.45
N GLU A 82 9.90 -9.45 -13.16
CA GLU A 82 10.80 -10.40 -12.52
C GLU A 82 11.99 -9.65 -11.90
N ILE A 83 12.25 -9.93 -10.62
CA ILE A 83 13.31 -9.27 -9.85
C ILE A 83 14.36 -10.25 -9.32
N THR A 84 14.28 -11.55 -9.66
CA THR A 84 15.27 -12.58 -9.23
C THR A 84 16.74 -12.14 -9.42
N ASN A 85 17.02 -11.34 -10.45
CA ASN A 85 18.26 -10.59 -10.57
C ASN A 85 18.03 -9.12 -10.18
N HIS A 86 18.37 -8.76 -8.94
CA HIS A 86 18.12 -7.41 -8.37
C HIS A 86 18.77 -6.28 -9.18
N ALA A 87 19.88 -6.55 -9.88
CA ALA A 87 20.58 -5.55 -10.70
C ALA A 87 19.93 -5.35 -12.08
N ARG A 88 19.03 -6.24 -12.49
CA ARG A 88 18.39 -6.22 -13.80
C ARG A 88 16.95 -6.71 -13.74
N PRO A 89 16.03 -5.94 -13.13
CA PRO A 89 14.61 -6.20 -13.17
C PRO A 89 14.11 -6.14 -14.62
N VAL A 90 13.18 -7.02 -14.97
CA VAL A 90 12.62 -7.10 -16.33
C VAL A 90 11.12 -7.30 -16.25
N GLU A 91 10.35 -6.48 -16.96
CA GLU A 91 8.94 -6.78 -17.20
C GLU A 91 8.84 -8.05 -18.06
N VAL A 92 8.28 -9.12 -17.50
CA VAL A 92 8.11 -10.41 -18.18
C VAL A 92 6.68 -10.60 -18.67
N GLY A 93 5.71 -9.92 -18.07
CA GLY A 93 4.30 -10.05 -18.41
C GLY A 93 3.53 -8.77 -18.08
N PHE A 94 2.36 -8.63 -18.69
CA PHE A 94 1.48 -7.50 -18.49
C PHE A 94 0.02 -7.96 -18.52
N PHE A 95 -0.78 -7.55 -17.53
CA PHE A 95 -2.21 -7.81 -17.48
C PHE A 95 -3.02 -6.53 -17.75
N PRO A 96 -3.73 -6.41 -18.88
CA PRO A 96 -4.46 -5.20 -19.22
C PRO A 96 -5.74 -5.02 -18.39
N ARG A 97 -6.00 -3.79 -17.97
CA ARG A 97 -7.20 -3.38 -17.20
C ARG A 97 -7.64 -1.98 -17.64
N ASN A 98 -8.89 -1.57 -17.37
CA ASN A 98 -9.31 -0.19 -17.72
C ASN A 98 -8.45 0.84 -16.97
N GLY A 99 -8.29 2.00 -17.62
CA GLY A 99 -7.49 3.14 -17.14
C GLY A 99 -7.80 3.54 -15.69
N SER A 100 -6.81 3.51 -14.79
CA SER A 100 -6.89 4.10 -13.44
C SER A 100 -5.50 4.40 -12.88
N ALA A 101 -5.33 5.58 -12.28
CA ALA A 101 -4.15 5.91 -11.48
C ALA A 101 -4.18 5.30 -10.07
N TRP A 102 -5.34 4.78 -9.66
CA TRP A 102 -5.55 4.13 -8.37
C TRP A 102 -5.88 2.67 -8.61
N ARG A 103 -4.90 1.80 -8.30
CA ARG A 103 -5.02 0.35 -8.35
C ARG A 103 -4.26 -0.21 -7.18
N ASP A 104 -4.87 -1.19 -6.52
CA ASP A 104 -4.30 -1.93 -5.41
C ASP A 104 -4.28 -3.42 -5.78
N ILE A 105 -3.21 -4.12 -5.42
CA ILE A 105 -2.94 -5.49 -5.87
C ILE A 105 -2.47 -6.33 -4.68
N LYS A 106 -2.98 -7.54 -4.53
CA LYS A 106 -2.53 -8.52 -3.52
C LYS A 106 -2.45 -9.92 -4.12
N THR A 107 -1.65 -10.80 -3.53
CA THR A 107 -1.43 -12.18 -4.01
C THR A 107 -1.99 -13.23 -3.04
N TYR A 108 -2.39 -14.39 -3.57
CA TYR A 108 -2.75 -15.58 -2.79
C TYR A 108 -2.44 -16.84 -3.61
N GLY A 109 -1.45 -17.61 -3.17
CA GLY A 109 -0.93 -18.73 -3.97
C GLY A 109 -0.48 -18.26 -5.35
N THR A 110 -0.92 -18.91 -6.43
CA THR A 110 -0.59 -18.53 -7.81
C THR A 110 -1.58 -17.53 -8.42
N TYR A 111 -2.27 -16.75 -7.60
CA TYR A 111 -3.25 -15.77 -8.05
C TYR A 111 -2.88 -14.37 -7.55
N ALA A 112 -3.22 -13.38 -8.36
CA ALA A 112 -3.31 -11.99 -7.92
C ALA A 112 -4.75 -11.50 -8.00
N TYR A 113 -5.05 -10.55 -7.13
CA TYR A 113 -6.35 -9.91 -7.00
C TYR A 113 -6.13 -8.41 -7.10
N ASP A 114 -6.91 -7.72 -7.94
CA ASP A 114 -6.81 -6.27 -8.08
C ASP A 114 -8.16 -5.59 -7.88
N VAL A 115 -8.09 -4.40 -7.29
CA VAL A 115 -9.19 -3.44 -7.25
C VAL A 115 -8.70 -2.06 -7.67
N THR A 116 -9.65 -1.18 -7.95
CA THR A 116 -9.38 0.09 -8.63
C THR A 116 -10.61 0.99 -8.60
N GLU A 117 -10.39 2.30 -8.65
CA GLU A 117 -11.48 3.28 -8.64
C GLU A 117 -12.17 3.51 -9.99
N ALA A 118 -11.64 2.92 -11.07
CA ALA A 118 -12.32 2.97 -12.36
C ALA A 118 -13.64 2.18 -12.29
N PRO A 119 -14.71 2.65 -12.96
CA PRO A 119 -16.01 2.00 -12.90
C PRO A 119 -16.06 0.68 -13.70
N ASN A 120 -16.93 -0.24 -13.28
CA ASN A 120 -17.20 -1.53 -13.93
C ASN A 120 -15.99 -2.48 -13.99
N THR A 121 -15.34 -2.68 -12.85
CA THR A 121 -14.07 -3.39 -12.72
C THR A 121 -14.15 -4.49 -11.68
N GLY A 122 -14.85 -4.22 -10.57
CA GLY A 122 -15.07 -5.18 -9.51
C GLY A 122 -13.77 -5.67 -8.86
N LEU A 123 -13.80 -6.88 -8.34
CA LEU A 123 -12.60 -7.61 -7.92
C LEU A 123 -12.10 -8.41 -9.13
N GLY A 124 -10.92 -8.07 -9.65
CA GLY A 124 -10.24 -8.85 -10.69
C GLY A 124 -9.50 -10.04 -10.08
N ILE A 125 -9.49 -11.19 -10.78
CA ILE A 125 -8.69 -12.35 -10.40
C ILE A 125 -7.82 -12.76 -11.58
N ILE A 126 -6.52 -12.82 -11.34
CA ILE A 126 -5.47 -13.04 -12.34
C ILE A 126 -4.73 -14.32 -11.96
N ASN A 127 -4.56 -15.23 -12.91
CA ASN A 127 -3.73 -16.41 -12.76
C ASN A 127 -2.27 -16.06 -13.11
N LEU A 128 -1.36 -16.34 -12.17
CA LEU A 128 0.08 -16.11 -12.26
C LEU A 128 0.89 -17.41 -12.35
N THR A 129 0.26 -18.54 -12.74
CA THR A 129 0.99 -19.81 -12.96
C THR A 129 2.13 -19.64 -13.96
N ASP A 130 1.92 -18.83 -14.99
CA ASP A 130 2.98 -18.30 -15.86
C ASP A 130 3.02 -16.78 -15.72
N PRO A 131 3.96 -16.21 -14.92
CA PRO A 131 4.09 -14.77 -14.74
C PRO A 131 4.38 -14.00 -16.04
N ALA A 132 4.93 -14.67 -17.06
CA ALA A 132 5.17 -14.05 -18.36
C ALA A 132 3.91 -13.99 -19.24
N GLN A 133 2.85 -14.72 -18.86
CA GLN A 133 1.55 -14.77 -19.54
C GLN A 133 0.41 -14.72 -18.51
N PRO A 134 0.26 -13.62 -17.75
CA PRO A 134 -0.82 -13.50 -16.78
C PRO A 134 -2.17 -13.50 -17.52
N VAL A 135 -3.10 -14.34 -17.06
CA VAL A 135 -4.44 -14.48 -17.68
C VAL A 135 -5.55 -14.27 -16.68
N ALA A 136 -6.70 -13.79 -17.15
CA ALA A 136 -7.88 -13.65 -16.32
C ALA A 136 -8.36 -15.03 -15.85
N ALA A 137 -8.49 -15.20 -14.53
CA ALA A 137 -9.03 -16.41 -13.92
C ALA A 137 -10.51 -16.26 -13.56
N GLY A 138 -10.93 -15.04 -13.21
CA GLY A 138 -12.29 -14.73 -12.78
C GLY A 138 -12.47 -13.25 -12.44
N ALA A 139 -13.69 -12.90 -12.03
CA ALA A 139 -14.02 -11.60 -11.48
C ALA A 139 -15.21 -11.72 -10.52
N SER A 140 -15.32 -10.80 -9.55
CA SER A 140 -16.56 -10.57 -8.80
C SER A 140 -17.12 -9.19 -9.10
N SER A 141 -18.41 -9.13 -9.43
CA SER A 141 -19.14 -7.89 -9.75
C SER A 141 -20.08 -7.45 -8.62
N HIS A 142 -19.84 -7.90 -7.39
CA HIS A 142 -20.64 -7.49 -6.22
C HIS A 142 -20.51 -6.00 -5.90
N PHE A 143 -19.46 -5.35 -6.42
CA PHE A 143 -19.27 -3.91 -6.49
C PHE A 143 -18.71 -3.57 -7.89
N SER A 144 -18.80 -2.31 -8.32
CA SER A 144 -18.25 -1.88 -9.62
C SER A 144 -16.84 -1.32 -9.51
N ARG A 145 -16.45 -0.78 -8.34
CA ARG A 145 -15.10 -0.27 -8.04
C ARG A 145 -14.82 -0.32 -6.54
N ALA A 146 -13.54 -0.31 -6.16
CA ALA A 146 -13.10 -0.24 -4.78
C ALA A 146 -11.72 0.43 -4.67
N HIS A 147 -11.35 0.85 -3.46
CA HIS A 147 -10.14 1.65 -3.24
C HIS A 147 -8.91 0.77 -2.96
N ASN A 148 -9.06 -0.23 -2.08
CA ASN A 148 -7.95 -1.04 -1.59
C ASN A 148 -8.40 -2.49 -1.31
N LEU A 149 -7.47 -3.44 -1.26
CA LEU A 149 -7.74 -4.77 -0.72
C LEU A 149 -6.57 -5.32 0.11
N PHE A 150 -6.90 -6.21 1.04
CA PHE A 150 -5.95 -7.04 1.76
C PHE A 150 -6.33 -8.51 1.66
N ILE A 151 -5.32 -9.40 1.68
CA ILE A 151 -5.52 -10.84 1.72
C ILE A 151 -4.85 -11.39 2.97
N ASP A 152 -5.65 -12.02 3.82
CA ASP A 152 -5.12 -12.85 4.90
C ASP A 152 -4.81 -14.24 4.32
N GLU A 153 -3.54 -14.46 3.98
CA GLU A 153 -3.08 -15.72 3.39
C GLU A 153 -3.22 -16.91 4.35
N SER A 154 -3.25 -16.68 5.66
CA SER A 154 -3.34 -17.74 6.66
C SER A 154 -4.73 -18.37 6.72
N THR A 155 -5.77 -17.57 6.48
CA THR A 155 -7.17 -17.99 6.52
C THR A 155 -7.81 -18.09 5.14
N GLY A 156 -7.19 -17.51 4.11
CA GLY A 156 -7.69 -17.51 2.74
C GLY A 156 -8.92 -16.62 2.56
N TYR A 157 -8.89 -15.41 3.13
CA TYR A 157 -9.94 -14.40 2.93
C TYR A 157 -9.37 -13.13 2.29
N ALA A 158 -10.15 -12.54 1.39
CA ALA A 158 -9.90 -11.20 0.85
C ALA A 158 -10.85 -10.19 1.51
N TYR A 159 -10.30 -9.03 1.85
CA TYR A 159 -10.98 -7.91 2.48
C TYR A 159 -10.84 -6.71 1.54
N VAL A 160 -11.95 -6.27 0.96
CA VAL A 160 -11.97 -5.17 -0.02
C VAL A 160 -12.54 -3.91 0.62
N ALA A 161 -11.74 -2.86 0.70
CA ALA A 161 -12.08 -1.59 1.32
C ALA A 161 -12.53 -0.54 0.27
N GLY A 162 -13.45 0.34 0.68
CA GLY A 162 -13.80 1.52 -0.10
C GLY A 162 -14.62 1.21 -1.37
N SER A 163 -15.33 0.08 -1.37
CA SER A 163 -16.17 -0.29 -2.51
C SER A 163 -17.35 0.67 -2.71
N ASP A 164 -17.91 0.73 -3.93
CA ASP A 164 -19.16 1.46 -4.18
C ASP A 164 -20.43 0.71 -3.73
N ASN A 165 -20.29 -0.29 -2.85
CA ASN A 165 -21.38 -1.03 -2.22
C ASN A 165 -21.49 -0.67 -0.73
N GLY A 166 -22.73 -0.55 -0.23
CA GLY A 166 -23.02 -0.19 1.16
C GLY A 166 -22.51 1.22 1.52
N ALA A 167 -21.90 1.34 2.69
CA ALA A 167 -21.25 2.55 3.18
C ALA A 167 -19.81 2.72 2.66
N GLY A 168 -19.35 1.84 1.76
CA GLY A 168 -17.95 1.74 1.36
C GLY A 168 -17.04 1.22 2.46
N GLY A 169 -17.60 0.42 3.39
CA GLY A 169 -16.82 -0.33 4.37
C GLY A 169 -16.02 -1.48 3.74
N VAL A 170 -15.86 -2.58 4.48
CA VAL A 170 -15.07 -3.73 4.04
C VAL A 170 -15.98 -4.85 3.55
N GLN A 171 -15.81 -5.28 2.30
CA GLN A 171 -16.46 -6.46 1.72
C GLN A 171 -15.53 -7.67 1.91
N ILE A 172 -16.05 -8.79 2.41
CA ILE A 172 -15.23 -9.96 2.78
C ILE A 172 -15.58 -11.14 1.87
N TYR A 173 -14.56 -11.75 1.29
CA TYR A 173 -14.68 -12.89 0.38
C TYR A 173 -13.84 -14.07 0.85
N SER A 174 -14.41 -15.27 0.81
CA SER A 174 -13.63 -16.51 0.94
C SER A 174 -12.91 -16.81 -0.37
N LEU A 175 -11.63 -17.16 -0.27
CA LEU A 175 -10.75 -17.58 -1.36
C LEU A 175 -10.53 -19.11 -1.37
N ALA A 176 -11.43 -19.88 -0.74
CA ALA A 176 -11.34 -21.35 -0.73
C ALA A 176 -11.27 -21.94 -2.16
N VAL A 177 -11.89 -21.27 -3.13
CA VAL A 177 -11.65 -21.46 -4.57
C VAL A 177 -11.11 -20.13 -5.13
N PRO A 178 -9.78 -19.97 -5.27
CA PRO A 178 -9.15 -18.67 -5.59
C PRO A 178 -9.71 -17.99 -6.86
N ALA A 179 -9.97 -18.76 -7.91
CA ALA A 179 -10.52 -18.25 -9.17
C ALA A 179 -12.00 -17.82 -9.08
N THR A 180 -12.71 -18.17 -7.99
CA THR A 180 -14.14 -17.86 -7.81
C THR A 180 -14.41 -17.45 -6.35
N PRO A 181 -13.96 -16.26 -5.93
CA PRO A 181 -14.19 -15.78 -4.57
C PRO A 181 -15.67 -15.70 -4.23
N VAL A 182 -16.03 -16.11 -3.02
CA VAL A 182 -17.42 -16.11 -2.54
C VAL A 182 -17.58 -15.01 -1.50
N PHE A 183 -18.50 -14.07 -1.71
CA PHE A 183 -18.85 -13.07 -0.70
C PHE A 183 -19.44 -13.76 0.55
N VAL A 184 -18.85 -13.49 1.73
CA VAL A 184 -19.26 -14.13 3.00
C VAL A 184 -19.84 -13.15 4.01
N GLY A 185 -19.47 -11.87 3.94
CA GLY A 185 -19.85 -10.89 4.93
C GLY A 185 -19.27 -9.52 4.64
N GLN A 186 -19.62 -8.55 5.47
CA GLN A 186 -19.16 -7.18 5.32
C GLN A 186 -19.17 -6.44 6.65
N TRP A 187 -18.28 -5.47 6.76
CA TRP A 187 -18.30 -4.45 7.81
C TRP A 187 -18.70 -3.11 7.20
N GLN A 188 -19.63 -2.38 7.83
CA GLN A 188 -20.30 -1.22 7.23
C GLN A 188 -20.44 -0.01 8.16
N ALA A 189 -19.68 0.05 9.26
CA ALA A 189 -19.84 1.15 10.23
C ALA A 189 -19.28 2.49 9.73
N ALA A 190 -18.30 2.47 8.82
CA ALA A 190 -17.76 3.66 8.15
C ALA A 190 -17.20 3.32 6.76
N TYR A 191 -16.87 4.36 5.98
CA TYR A 191 -16.05 4.20 4.78
C TYR A 191 -14.65 3.71 5.17
N ALA A 192 -14.20 2.61 4.58
CA ALA A 192 -12.88 2.04 4.75
C ALA A 192 -11.97 2.52 3.61
N HIS A 193 -10.87 3.20 3.92
CA HIS A 193 -9.86 3.58 2.93
C HIS A 193 -8.87 2.45 2.70
N ASP A 194 -8.39 1.85 3.80
CA ASP A 194 -7.44 0.76 3.81
C ASP A 194 -7.85 -0.25 4.90
N VAL A 195 -7.39 -1.49 4.75
CA VAL A 195 -7.71 -2.60 5.64
C VAL A 195 -6.49 -3.50 5.82
N PHE A 196 -6.27 -3.95 7.05
CA PHE A 196 -5.27 -4.96 7.39
C PHE A 196 -5.88 -5.99 8.33
N VAL A 197 -5.51 -7.27 8.19
CA VAL A 197 -6.04 -8.35 9.03
C VAL A 197 -4.92 -9.28 9.49
N GLN A 198 -4.87 -9.60 10.78
CA GLN A 198 -3.98 -10.62 11.34
C GLN A 198 -4.68 -11.32 12.51
N ASP A 199 -4.63 -12.66 12.51
CA ASP A 199 -5.19 -13.52 13.57
C ASP A 199 -6.63 -13.17 14.01
N GLY A 200 -7.48 -12.82 13.04
CA GLY A 200 -8.88 -12.47 13.29
C GLY A 200 -9.10 -11.03 13.81
N LEU A 201 -8.05 -10.23 13.98
CA LEU A 201 -8.17 -8.79 14.24
C LEU A 201 -8.04 -8.03 12.92
N MET A 202 -9.09 -7.30 12.54
CA MET A 202 -9.11 -6.40 11.41
C MET A 202 -8.93 -4.95 11.86
N LEU A 203 -7.95 -4.28 11.28
CA LEU A 203 -7.75 -2.84 11.36
C LEU A 203 -8.39 -2.16 10.16
N VAL A 204 -9.28 -1.20 10.40
CA VAL A 204 -9.92 -0.41 9.34
C VAL A 204 -9.54 1.06 9.46
N SER A 205 -8.79 1.54 8.48
CA SER A 205 -8.42 2.95 8.35
C SER A 205 -9.55 3.72 7.68
N ALA A 206 -10.34 4.43 8.48
CA ALA A 206 -11.51 5.17 8.03
C ALA A 206 -11.16 6.65 7.82
N ILE A 207 -10.47 6.95 6.71
CA ILE A 207 -9.87 8.26 6.43
C ILE A 207 -10.85 9.43 6.57
N GLN A 208 -12.10 9.23 6.13
CA GLN A 208 -13.15 10.26 6.18
C GLN A 208 -13.71 10.46 7.59
N ALA A 209 -13.75 9.39 8.39
CA ALA A 209 -14.16 9.46 9.79
C ALA A 209 -13.03 9.96 10.70
N GLY A 210 -11.77 9.92 10.23
CA GLY A 210 -10.58 10.25 11.02
C GLY A 210 -10.40 9.27 12.18
N ARG A 211 -10.55 7.97 11.92
CA ARG A 211 -10.50 6.91 12.94
C ARG A 211 -9.81 5.67 12.41
N LEU A 212 -9.11 4.98 13.30
CA LEU A 212 -8.80 3.57 13.16
C LEU A 212 -9.86 2.77 13.94
N PHE A 213 -10.53 1.83 13.27
CA PHE A 213 -11.40 0.87 13.92
C PHE A 213 -10.67 -0.46 14.11
N LEU A 214 -10.93 -1.12 15.24
CA LEU A 214 -10.48 -2.46 15.56
C LEU A 214 -11.71 -3.37 15.59
N VAL A 215 -11.69 -4.40 14.76
CA VAL A 215 -12.86 -5.23 14.47
C VAL A 215 -12.47 -6.70 14.56
N ASP A 216 -13.21 -7.48 15.34
CA ASP A 216 -13.09 -8.94 15.35
C ASP A 216 -13.73 -9.52 14.09
N VAL A 217 -12.93 -10.25 13.32
CA VAL A 217 -13.31 -10.98 12.11
C VAL A 217 -13.00 -12.47 12.20
N SER A 218 -12.87 -13.01 13.42
CA SER A 218 -12.78 -14.46 13.67
C SER A 218 -13.97 -15.23 13.06
N ASN A 219 -15.11 -14.56 12.93
CA ASN A 219 -16.20 -14.94 12.04
C ASN A 219 -16.36 -13.90 10.91
N PRO A 220 -15.79 -14.15 9.71
CA PRO A 220 -15.89 -13.23 8.56
C PRO A 220 -17.32 -12.91 8.11
N ALA A 221 -18.31 -13.75 8.44
CA ALA A 221 -19.71 -13.52 8.11
C ALA A 221 -20.42 -12.54 9.07
N ALA A 222 -19.83 -12.28 10.24
CA ALA A 222 -20.39 -11.38 11.25
C ALA A 222 -19.27 -10.60 11.97
N PRO A 223 -18.65 -9.60 11.32
CA PRO A 223 -17.66 -8.74 11.97
C PRO A 223 -18.22 -8.01 13.19
N VAL A 224 -17.42 -7.88 14.26
CA VAL A 224 -17.81 -7.24 15.53
C VAL A 224 -16.86 -6.10 15.87
N ASP A 225 -17.40 -4.90 16.07
CA ASP A 225 -16.60 -3.75 16.54
C ASP A 225 -16.08 -4.00 17.96
N LEU A 226 -14.76 -3.95 18.15
CA LEU A 226 -14.11 -4.05 19.46
C LEU A 226 -13.86 -2.66 20.05
N GLY A 227 -13.35 -1.74 19.21
CA GLY A 227 -12.96 -0.41 19.62
C GLY A 227 -12.59 0.48 18.45
N ASN A 228 -12.30 1.75 18.72
CA ASN A 228 -11.73 2.68 17.76
C ASN A 228 -10.94 3.77 18.48
N VAL A 229 -10.00 4.38 17.77
CA VAL A 229 -9.26 5.55 18.28
C VAL A 229 -9.66 6.82 17.56
N THR A 230 -9.75 7.90 18.33
CA THR A 230 -9.93 9.27 17.85
C THR A 230 -8.81 10.14 18.37
N TYR A 231 -8.25 10.99 17.53
CA TYR A 231 -7.15 11.87 17.90
C TYR A 231 -7.20 13.17 17.09
N SER A 232 -6.50 14.20 17.57
CA SER A 232 -6.49 15.50 16.89
C SER A 232 -5.82 15.39 15.51
N ASN A 233 -6.39 16.09 14.53
CA ASN A 233 -5.90 16.15 13.15
C ASN A 233 -5.93 14.80 12.40
N ALA A 234 -6.77 13.86 12.83
CA ALA A 234 -6.86 12.52 12.24
C ALA A 234 -7.27 12.54 10.76
N TYR A 235 -6.63 11.67 9.99
CA TYR A 235 -6.90 11.38 8.59
C TYR A 235 -6.36 9.98 8.27
N THR A 236 -6.77 9.00 9.09
CA THR A 236 -6.17 7.67 9.16
C THR A 236 -6.25 6.98 7.81
N HIS A 237 -5.09 6.76 7.20
CA HIS A 237 -4.96 6.30 5.84
C HIS A 237 -4.64 4.81 5.77
N ASN A 238 -3.56 4.39 6.43
CA ASN A 238 -3.09 3.01 6.49
C ASN A 238 -2.81 2.62 7.94
N ALA A 239 -2.93 1.33 8.24
CA ALA A 239 -2.58 0.74 9.51
C ALA A 239 -1.95 -0.65 9.35
N TRP A 240 -1.08 -1.03 10.27
CA TRP A 240 -0.40 -2.33 10.25
C TRP A 240 -0.09 -2.81 11.67
N LEU A 241 -0.21 -4.11 11.94
CA LEU A 241 0.06 -4.71 13.25
C LEU A 241 1.50 -5.20 13.40
N SER A 242 1.99 -5.21 14.64
CA SER A 242 3.18 -5.98 15.02
C SER A 242 2.93 -7.48 14.85
N PRO A 243 3.98 -8.30 14.69
CA PRO A 243 3.84 -9.76 14.52
C PRO A 243 3.10 -10.49 15.65
N ASP A 244 3.01 -9.88 16.84
CA ASP A 244 2.35 -10.43 18.04
C ASP A 244 0.99 -9.79 18.35
N ASN A 245 0.45 -8.96 17.43
CA ASN A 245 -0.79 -8.19 17.58
C ASN A 245 -0.85 -7.27 18.81
N GLN A 246 0.28 -6.96 19.45
CA GLN A 246 0.28 -6.09 20.63
C GLN A 246 0.34 -4.60 20.25
N TYR A 247 0.91 -4.27 19.08
CA TYR A 247 1.12 -2.91 18.65
C TYR A 247 0.61 -2.66 17.24
N ALA A 248 0.25 -1.41 16.96
CA ALA A 248 -0.11 -0.98 15.62
C ALA A 248 0.60 0.32 15.25
N ILE A 249 0.84 0.51 13.96
CA ILE A 249 1.21 1.80 13.38
C ILE A 249 0.08 2.31 12.51
N THR A 250 -0.09 3.63 12.49
CA THR A 250 -1.00 4.30 11.54
C THR A 250 -0.32 5.47 10.87
N THR A 251 -0.64 5.68 9.60
CA THR A 251 -0.30 6.89 8.86
C THR A 251 -1.55 7.75 8.66
N ASP A 252 -1.35 9.07 8.55
CA ASP A 252 -2.40 10.01 8.19
C ASP A 252 -1.99 10.72 6.88
N GLU A 253 -2.75 10.53 5.81
CA GLU A 253 -2.33 10.94 4.47
C GLU A 253 -2.66 12.42 4.18
N ARG A 254 -2.01 13.31 4.93
CA ARG A 254 -2.15 14.75 4.76
C ARG A 254 -0.88 15.50 5.11
N GLY A 255 -0.75 16.72 4.59
CA GLY A 255 0.40 17.58 4.81
C GLY A 255 0.75 17.77 6.30
N GLY A 256 2.00 17.47 6.66
CA GLY A 256 2.53 17.66 8.01
C GLY A 256 1.95 16.71 9.06
N ALA A 257 1.34 15.60 8.63
CA ALA A 257 0.83 14.61 9.56
C ALA A 257 1.94 13.77 10.20
N LEU A 258 1.61 13.22 11.36
CA LEU A 258 2.48 12.34 12.11
C LEU A 258 2.05 10.89 11.89
N MET A 259 3.03 10.00 11.72
CA MET A 259 2.81 8.59 12.02
C MET A 259 2.52 8.44 13.52
N ARG A 260 1.63 7.51 13.87
CA ARG A 260 1.27 7.19 15.25
C ARG A 260 1.49 5.71 15.53
N PHE A 261 1.88 5.45 16.77
CA PHE A 261 2.23 4.14 17.29
C PHE A 261 1.31 3.86 18.46
N TRP A 262 0.73 2.67 18.50
CA TRP A 262 -0.35 2.32 19.40
C TRP A 262 -0.04 1.01 20.11
N ASP A 263 -0.33 0.95 21.40
CA ASP A 263 -0.59 -0.31 22.11
C ASP A 263 -2.05 -0.70 21.84
N VAL A 264 -2.24 -1.87 21.25
CA VAL A 264 -3.53 -2.46 20.88
C VAL A 264 -3.75 -3.82 21.55
N SER A 265 -2.97 -4.14 22.59
CA SER A 265 -3.09 -5.40 23.36
C SER A 265 -4.50 -5.59 23.97
N ASP A 266 -5.17 -4.47 24.31
CA ASP A 266 -6.61 -4.40 24.52
C ASP A 266 -7.26 -3.65 23.35
N PRO A 267 -7.85 -4.35 22.36
CA PRO A 267 -8.42 -3.72 21.18
C PRO A 267 -9.65 -2.86 21.48
N SER A 268 -10.26 -3.00 22.67
CA SER A 268 -11.37 -2.15 23.11
C SER A 268 -10.91 -0.80 23.67
N ASN A 269 -9.64 -0.68 24.07
CA ASN A 269 -9.06 0.53 24.62
C ASN A 269 -7.60 0.75 24.16
N PRO A 270 -7.36 1.01 22.87
CA PRO A 270 -6.01 1.26 22.38
C PRO A 270 -5.39 2.54 22.96
N VAL A 271 -4.08 2.52 23.19
CA VAL A 271 -3.34 3.64 23.80
C VAL A 271 -2.26 4.14 22.84
N GLN A 272 -2.22 5.45 22.59
CA GLN A 272 -1.15 6.04 21.77
C GLN A 272 0.16 6.07 22.56
N MET A 273 1.19 5.44 22.02
CA MET A 273 2.52 5.30 22.64
C MET A 273 3.48 6.38 22.16
N GLY A 274 3.47 6.66 20.86
CA GLY A 274 4.46 7.52 20.22
C GLY A 274 3.96 8.14 18.92
N THR A 275 4.74 9.09 18.42
CA THR A 275 4.55 9.71 17.11
C THR A 275 5.88 9.90 16.41
N TRP A 276 5.88 9.85 15.09
CA TRP A 276 7.09 10.12 14.30
C TRP A 276 6.74 10.84 12.99
N SER A 277 7.67 11.62 12.47
CA SER A 277 7.58 12.20 11.12
C SER A 277 8.96 12.32 10.52
N ALA A 278 9.09 12.03 9.23
CA ALA A 278 10.35 12.23 8.51
C ALA A 278 10.77 13.71 8.51
N ASN A 279 9.83 14.59 8.17
CA ASN A 279 9.99 16.03 8.29
C ASN A 279 8.62 16.74 8.27
N PRO A 280 8.55 18.04 8.62
CA PRO A 280 7.29 18.79 8.69
C PRO A 280 6.59 19.04 7.34
N ARG A 281 7.21 18.67 6.20
CA ARG A 281 6.75 19.01 4.84
C ARG A 281 6.37 17.80 4.01
N SER A 282 6.42 16.60 4.56
CA SER A 282 6.14 15.36 3.85
C SER A 282 4.84 14.73 4.34
N ILE A 283 4.33 13.76 3.58
CA ILE A 283 3.07 13.06 3.85
C ILE A 283 3.40 11.57 3.97
N PRO A 284 3.11 10.92 5.11
CA PRO A 284 3.23 9.47 5.20
C PRO A 284 2.11 8.81 4.38
N HIS A 285 2.41 7.72 3.69
CA HIS A 285 1.43 6.99 2.88
C HIS A 285 1.16 5.59 3.47
N ASN A 286 1.91 4.55 3.09
CA ASN A 286 1.76 3.21 3.66
C ASN A 286 2.96 2.85 4.54
N ALA A 287 2.69 2.19 5.66
CA ALA A 287 3.70 1.65 6.54
C ALA A 287 3.46 0.15 6.77
N LEU A 288 4.50 -0.67 6.61
CA LEU A 288 4.44 -2.11 6.79
C LEU A 288 5.50 -2.56 7.80
N ILE A 289 5.13 -3.43 8.74
CA ILE A 289 6.04 -3.94 9.79
C ILE A 289 6.62 -5.29 9.36
N LYS A 290 7.94 -5.44 9.45
CA LYS A 290 8.66 -6.70 9.26
C LYS A 290 9.69 -6.87 10.38
N GLY A 291 9.37 -7.75 11.34
CA GLY A 291 10.16 -7.87 12.57
C GLY A 291 10.13 -6.54 13.34
N ASP A 292 11.30 -6.07 13.75
CA ASP A 292 11.46 -4.80 14.49
C ASP A 292 11.58 -3.57 13.58
N LEU A 293 11.32 -3.72 12.27
CA LEU A 293 11.41 -2.62 11.30
C LEU A 293 10.04 -2.24 10.74
N ALA A 294 9.81 -0.95 10.57
CA ALA A 294 8.73 -0.41 9.76
C ALA A 294 9.30 0.19 8.46
N TYR A 295 8.82 -0.31 7.31
CA TYR A 295 9.11 0.22 5.99
C TYR A 295 7.96 1.14 5.57
N VAL A 296 8.27 2.38 5.22
CA VAL A 296 7.26 3.42 5.00
C VAL A 296 7.46 4.07 3.63
N SER A 297 6.42 4.05 2.80
CA SER A 297 6.33 4.95 1.65
C SER A 297 5.87 6.33 2.12
N TYR A 298 6.63 7.36 1.78
CA TYR A 298 6.49 8.69 2.37
C TYR A 298 6.49 9.78 1.30
N TYR A 299 5.81 9.53 0.17
CA TYR A 299 5.66 10.48 -0.95
C TYR A 299 6.99 11.18 -1.29
N SER A 300 7.05 12.50 -1.16
CA SER A 300 8.20 13.32 -1.54
C SER A 300 9.41 13.16 -0.61
N ALA A 301 9.27 12.43 0.49
CA ALA A 301 10.38 12.02 1.34
C ALA A 301 10.91 10.62 0.96
N GLY A 302 10.41 9.99 -0.09
CA GLY A 302 10.88 8.68 -0.55
C GLY A 302 10.49 7.55 0.41
N VAL A 303 11.38 6.56 0.57
CA VAL A 303 11.22 5.46 1.52
C VAL A 303 11.91 5.78 2.83
N ARG A 304 11.25 5.45 3.94
CA ARG A 304 11.77 5.59 5.31
C ARG A 304 11.76 4.22 6.00
N ILE A 305 12.82 3.93 6.75
CA ILE A 305 12.96 2.68 7.51
C ILE A 305 13.14 3.06 8.98
N LEU A 306 12.22 2.63 9.82
CA LEU A 306 12.23 2.89 11.25
C LEU A 306 12.52 1.60 12.01
N ASP A 307 13.38 1.67 13.02
CA ASP A 307 13.41 0.70 14.11
C ASP A 307 12.23 1.01 15.04
N VAL A 308 11.37 0.03 15.22
CA VAL A 308 10.14 0.06 16.01
C VAL A 308 10.16 -0.97 17.15
N SER A 309 11.35 -1.43 17.57
CA SER A 309 11.52 -2.27 18.77
C SER A 309 11.03 -1.58 20.05
N ASP A 310 11.00 -0.23 20.07
CA ASP A 310 10.29 0.59 21.05
C ASP A 310 9.26 1.49 20.34
N TYR A 311 7.98 1.08 20.37
CA TYR A 311 6.86 1.81 19.78
C TYR A 311 6.61 3.19 20.43
N ALA A 312 7.14 3.46 21.63
CA ALA A 312 7.07 4.79 22.23
C ALA A 312 8.14 5.73 21.66
N ASN A 313 9.28 5.20 21.20
CA ASN A 313 10.42 5.96 20.72
C ASN A 313 11.00 5.40 19.40
N PRO A 314 10.22 5.38 18.30
CA PRO A 314 10.68 4.90 17.00
C PRO A 314 11.85 5.74 16.48
N THR A 315 12.83 5.10 15.85
CA THR A 315 14.01 5.80 15.31
C THR A 315 14.24 5.49 13.84
N GLU A 316 14.57 6.51 13.03
CA GLU A 316 14.90 6.27 11.63
C GLU A 316 16.30 5.67 11.52
N VAL A 317 16.38 4.48 10.91
CA VAL A 317 17.63 3.72 10.73
C VAL A 317 18.10 3.65 9.28
N GLY A 318 17.23 4.01 8.32
CA GLY A 318 17.58 4.09 6.91
C GLY A 318 16.58 4.89 6.09
N PHE A 319 17.01 5.39 4.93
CA PHE A 319 16.13 6.03 3.95
C PHE A 319 16.70 5.95 2.54
N TYR A 320 15.82 6.09 1.55
CA TYR A 320 16.17 6.31 0.16
C TYR A 320 15.21 7.31 -0.48
N ASP A 321 15.72 8.40 -1.04
CA ASP A 321 14.94 9.43 -1.70
C ASP A 321 14.63 9.02 -3.16
N THR A 322 13.39 8.58 -3.39
CA THR A 322 12.91 8.25 -4.74
C THR A 322 12.50 9.49 -5.53
N PHE A 323 12.37 10.66 -4.89
CA PHE A 323 11.86 11.89 -5.49
C PHE A 323 12.79 13.10 -5.26
N PRO A 324 14.07 13.02 -5.66
CA PRO A 324 15.11 14.01 -5.32
C PRO A 324 14.91 15.39 -5.98
N THR A 325 13.96 15.50 -6.90
CA THR A 325 13.70 16.74 -7.63
C THR A 325 12.97 17.80 -6.81
N SER A 326 12.31 17.40 -5.71
CA SER A 326 11.52 18.32 -4.90
C SER A 326 11.19 17.73 -3.54
N ASN A 327 11.08 18.60 -2.54
CA ASN A 327 10.72 18.27 -1.16
C ASN A 327 9.41 18.95 -0.73
N ILE A 328 8.57 19.32 -1.70
CA ILE A 328 7.29 19.97 -1.44
C ILE A 328 6.32 19.01 -0.75
N THR A 329 5.38 19.58 -0.01
CA THR A 329 4.22 18.85 0.50
C THR A 329 3.28 18.55 -0.66
N ALA A 330 3.44 17.38 -1.27
CA ALA A 330 2.61 16.92 -2.38
C ALA A 330 2.40 15.41 -2.34
N PHE A 331 1.30 14.97 -2.95
CA PHE A 331 1.00 13.56 -3.22
C PHE A 331 1.80 13.10 -4.45
N GLN A 332 3.13 13.21 -4.36
CA GLN A 332 4.11 12.88 -5.40
C GLN A 332 5.26 12.12 -4.77
N GLY A 333 5.90 11.22 -5.52
CA GLY A 333 7.02 10.43 -5.03
C GLY A 333 6.64 8.99 -4.68
N CYS A 334 7.21 8.45 -3.60
CA CYS A 334 7.02 7.07 -3.17
C CYS A 334 5.58 6.80 -2.69
N TRP A 335 4.85 5.98 -3.43
CA TRP A 335 3.49 5.53 -3.12
C TRP A 335 3.49 4.19 -2.37
N GLY A 336 4.20 3.20 -2.89
CA GLY A 336 4.15 1.84 -2.36
C GLY A 336 5.52 1.36 -1.89
N VAL A 337 5.54 0.47 -0.89
CA VAL A 337 6.74 -0.27 -0.48
C VAL A 337 6.35 -1.69 -0.13
N PHE A 338 7.19 -2.66 -0.47
CA PHE A 338 6.98 -4.08 -0.16
C PHE A 338 8.29 -4.75 0.30
N PRO A 339 8.37 -5.21 1.57
CA PRO A 339 9.60 -5.78 2.12
C PRO A 339 9.60 -7.31 2.30
N TYR A 340 8.57 -8.04 1.84
CA TYR A 340 8.38 -9.46 2.20
C TYR A 340 8.89 -10.45 1.14
N PHE A 341 10.16 -10.34 0.74
CA PHE A 341 10.81 -11.30 -0.17
C PHE A 341 11.48 -12.44 0.61
N PRO A 342 10.97 -13.69 0.52
CA PRO A 342 11.48 -14.81 1.33
C PRO A 342 12.84 -15.33 0.88
N GLN A 343 13.22 -15.19 -0.40
CA GLN A 343 14.52 -15.66 -0.90
C GLN A 343 15.62 -14.61 -0.72
N SER A 344 15.23 -13.35 -0.47
CA SER A 344 16.13 -12.20 -0.44
C SER A 344 15.95 -11.40 0.86
N PRO A 345 16.49 -11.88 2.00
CA PRO A 345 16.45 -11.13 3.26
C PRO A 345 17.05 -9.73 3.09
N GLY A 346 16.42 -8.71 3.67
CA GLY A 346 16.84 -7.31 3.53
C GLY A 346 16.34 -6.60 2.27
N LEU A 347 15.97 -7.33 1.22
CA LEU A 347 15.41 -6.76 0.00
C LEU A 347 14.02 -6.16 0.26
N PHE A 348 13.80 -4.99 -0.33
CA PHE A 348 12.48 -4.38 -0.46
C PHE A 348 12.37 -3.63 -1.78
N VAL A 349 11.15 -3.45 -2.26
CA VAL A 349 10.89 -2.71 -3.49
C VAL A 349 9.96 -1.55 -3.19
N ALA A 350 10.23 -0.40 -3.79
CA ALA A 350 9.39 0.79 -3.69
C ALA A 350 8.85 1.19 -5.06
N SER A 351 7.61 1.69 -5.10
CA SER A 351 6.97 2.28 -6.27
C SER A 351 6.88 3.80 -6.10
N ASP A 352 7.50 4.54 -7.01
CA ASP A 352 7.34 5.98 -7.15
C ASP A 352 6.35 6.29 -8.27
N ILE A 353 5.39 7.17 -7.99
CA ILE A 353 4.30 7.54 -8.92
C ILE A 353 4.81 7.91 -10.30
N SER A 354 5.97 8.56 -10.38
CA SER A 354 6.46 9.18 -11.61
C SER A 354 7.82 8.66 -12.06
N ARG A 355 8.41 7.72 -11.31
CA ARG A 355 9.79 7.28 -11.50
C ARG A 355 9.93 5.76 -11.36
N GLY A 356 8.84 5.02 -11.49
CA GLY A 356 8.87 3.56 -11.53
C GLY A 356 9.25 2.90 -10.23
N ILE A 357 9.78 1.68 -10.35
CA ILE A 357 10.10 0.85 -9.20
C ILE A 357 11.59 0.86 -8.90
N TYR A 358 11.93 0.86 -7.61
CA TYR A 358 13.29 0.86 -7.09
C TYR A 358 13.55 -0.45 -6.35
N ILE A 359 14.59 -1.17 -6.75
CA ILE A 359 15.06 -2.39 -6.06
C ILE A 359 16.10 -1.98 -5.04
N LEU A 360 15.77 -2.14 -3.75
CA LEU A 360 16.52 -1.60 -2.63
C LEU A 360 16.80 -2.70 -1.58
N GLU A 361 17.84 -2.51 -0.77
CA GLU A 361 18.19 -3.45 0.30
C GLU A 361 18.62 -2.69 1.56
N TYR A 362 18.14 -3.16 2.72
CA TYR A 362 18.52 -2.67 4.03
C TYR A 362 19.04 -3.82 4.89
N GLY A 363 20.23 -3.65 5.47
CA GLY A 363 20.92 -4.66 6.26
C GLY A 363 22.38 -4.80 5.86
#